data_AF-A0AAV8R757-F1
#
_entry.id   AF-A0AAV8R757-F1
#
_cell.length_a   1.000
_cell.length_b   1.000
_cell.length_c   1.000
_cell.angle_alpha   90.00
_cell.angle_beta   90.00
_cell.angle_gamma   90.00
#
_symmetry.space_group_name_H-M   'P 1'
#
loop_
_entity.id
_entity.type
_entity.pdbx_description
1 polymer ?
#
loop_
_entity_poly.entity_id
_entity_poly.type
_entity_poly.pdbx_seq_one_letter_code
_entity_poly.pdbx_strand_id
1 'polypeptide(L)'
;MQSFTVGAYKPYFDVDTADVVERIRDSLFPFKGNFTEKTADNPDLYGPFWICTTLIFVAAAIGTFVTYVAHKLQKKEWDYDINLVTWSAGLFYGYVTFVPLGLYIILKYFSVPSGLVQLWCLYGYSLFIFIPASCLSIVAVEIFRWVIVGVAGSMSATFVALNLRSHIKSAGERWFLIVAGIFLLQLALAVVLKLYFFTITVGTK
;
A
#
# COMPACT_ATOMS: atom_id res chain seq x y z
N MET A 1 15.65 4.09 29.47
CA MET A 1 16.29 4.76 28.31
C MET A 1 16.96 3.71 27.42
N GLN A 2 16.18 2.97 26.63
CA GLN A 2 16.70 2.06 25.59
C GLN A 2 16.14 2.38 24.20
N SER A 3 15.14 3.26 24.10
CA SER A 3 14.39 3.55 22.88
C SER A 3 15.19 4.29 21.79
N PHE A 4 16.34 4.85 22.12
CA PHE A 4 17.17 5.63 21.18
C PHE A 4 18.46 4.91 20.75
N THR A 5 18.65 3.63 21.14
CA THR A 5 19.79 2.86 20.68
C THR A 5 19.44 2.09 19.42
N VAL A 6 20.37 2.01 18.46
CA VAL A 6 20.17 1.24 17.21
C VAL A 6 19.78 -0.22 17.49
N GLY A 7 20.30 -0.79 18.59
CA GLY A 7 19.98 -2.15 19.03
C GLY A 7 18.50 -2.38 19.33
N ALA A 8 17.74 -1.36 19.72
CA ALA A 8 16.30 -1.48 19.97
C ALA A 8 15.48 -1.68 18.68
N TYR A 9 16.02 -1.29 17.52
CA TYR A 9 15.36 -1.42 16.22
C TYR A 9 15.81 -2.66 15.44
N LYS A 10 16.93 -3.27 15.82
CA LYS A 10 17.51 -4.43 15.13
C LYS A 10 16.49 -5.55 14.87
N PRO A 11 15.64 -5.96 15.83
CA PRO A 11 14.68 -7.04 15.60
C PRO A 11 13.68 -6.76 14.47
N TYR A 12 13.36 -5.50 14.18
CA TYR A 12 12.40 -5.13 13.13
C TYR A 12 12.95 -5.23 11.70
N PHE A 13 14.26 -5.43 11.58
CA PHE A 13 14.97 -5.58 10.31
C PHE A 13 15.68 -6.94 10.20
N ASP A 14 15.54 -7.80 11.21
CA ASP A 14 16.13 -9.13 11.25
C ASP A 14 15.16 -10.14 10.64
N VAL A 15 15.01 -10.08 9.31
CA VAL A 15 14.04 -10.87 8.55
C VAL A 15 14.73 -11.66 7.44
N ASP A 16 14.31 -12.91 7.26
CA ASP A 16 14.83 -13.76 6.20
C ASP A 16 14.10 -13.54 4.88
N THR A 17 14.77 -13.87 3.78
CA THR A 17 14.15 -13.80 2.43
C THR A 17 12.89 -14.67 2.34
N ALA A 18 12.87 -15.81 3.02
CA ALA A 18 11.71 -16.70 3.06
C ALA A 18 10.49 -16.03 3.69
N ASP A 19 10.70 -15.26 4.78
CA ASP A 19 9.63 -14.52 5.46
C ASP A 19 9.03 -13.46 4.51
N VAL A 20 9.88 -12.69 3.84
CA VAL A 20 9.44 -11.64 2.91
C VAL A 20 8.64 -12.23 1.74
N VAL A 21 9.10 -13.34 1.16
CA VAL A 21 8.41 -14.01 0.06
C VAL A 21 7.05 -14.56 0.49
N GLU A 22 6.97 -15.16 1.68
CA GLU A 22 5.70 -15.66 2.21
C GLU A 22 4.71 -14.51 2.46
N ARG A 23 5.18 -13.42 3.06
CA ARG A 23 4.40 -12.21 3.33
C ARG A 23 3.89 -11.54 2.05
N ILE A 24 4.72 -11.48 1.00
CA ILE A 24 4.31 -11.03 -0.34
C ILE A 24 3.20 -11.95 -0.87
N ARG A 25 3.36 -13.27 -0.77
CA ARG A 25 2.36 -14.23 -1.25
C ARG A 25 1.04 -14.07 -0.51
N ASP A 26 1.07 -13.86 0.80
CA ASP A 26 -0.14 -13.63 1.59
C ASP A 26 -0.82 -12.30 1.21
N SER A 27 -0.06 -11.26 0.83
CA SER A 27 -0.63 -10.00 0.30
C SER A 27 -1.30 -10.17 -1.07
N LEU A 28 -0.76 -11.05 -1.93
CA LEU A 28 -1.33 -11.38 -3.24
C LEU A 28 -2.55 -12.30 -3.14
N PHE A 29 -2.65 -13.14 -2.11
CA PHE A 29 -3.75 -14.08 -1.93
C PHE A 29 -4.39 -13.89 -0.55
N PRO A 30 -5.18 -12.82 -0.36
CA PRO A 30 -5.53 -12.30 0.97
C PRO A 30 -6.51 -13.15 1.79
N PHE A 31 -6.91 -14.33 1.31
CA PHE A 31 -8.04 -15.10 1.84
C PHE A 31 -7.77 -15.84 3.16
N LYS A 32 -6.50 -15.91 3.61
CA LYS A 32 -6.12 -16.64 4.83
C LYS A 32 -6.28 -15.86 6.12
N GLY A 33 -5.96 -14.56 6.11
CA GLY A 33 -6.08 -13.69 7.29
C GLY A 33 -5.13 -14.02 8.46
N ASN A 34 -4.04 -14.76 8.24
CA ASN A 34 -3.08 -15.18 9.28
C ASN A 34 -1.76 -14.38 9.28
N PHE A 35 -1.66 -13.30 8.51
CA PHE A 35 -0.46 -12.47 8.42
C PHE A 35 -0.11 -11.82 9.76
N THR A 36 -1.12 -11.31 10.47
CA THR A 36 -0.93 -10.66 11.77
C THR A 36 -0.37 -11.64 12.80
N GLU A 37 -0.84 -12.89 12.80
CA GLU A 37 -0.32 -13.95 13.69
C GLU A 37 1.16 -14.25 13.39
N LYS A 38 1.52 -14.38 12.10
CA LYS A 38 2.91 -14.61 11.66
C LYS A 38 3.87 -13.46 11.97
N THR A 39 3.36 -12.24 12.09
CA THR A 39 4.16 -11.03 12.30
C THR A 39 4.09 -10.53 13.74
N ALA A 40 3.42 -11.26 14.64
CA ALA A 40 3.29 -10.88 16.05
C ALA A 40 4.66 -10.94 16.78
N ASP A 41 5.39 -12.04 16.58
CA ASP A 41 6.68 -12.28 17.24
C ASP A 41 7.89 -11.83 16.41
N ASN A 42 7.70 -11.68 15.09
CA ASN A 42 8.74 -11.19 14.16
C ASN A 42 8.18 -10.10 13.21
N PRO A 43 7.92 -8.88 13.71
CA PRO A 43 7.44 -7.77 12.90
C PRO A 43 8.53 -7.21 11.97
N ASP A 44 8.12 -6.70 10.80
CA ASP A 44 9.02 -6.38 9.68
C ASP A 44 8.83 -4.97 9.15
N LEU A 45 9.91 -4.19 9.18
CA LEU A 45 10.00 -2.86 8.57
C LEU A 45 10.82 -2.83 7.28
N TYR A 46 11.60 -3.88 6.99
CA TYR A 46 12.38 -4.01 5.76
C TYR A 46 11.45 -4.15 4.55
N GLY A 47 10.49 -5.08 4.62
CA GLY A 47 9.51 -5.32 3.56
C GLY A 47 8.72 -4.06 3.17
N PRO A 48 8.01 -3.41 4.11
CA PRO A 48 7.29 -2.16 3.86
C PRO A 48 8.12 -1.07 3.18
N PHE A 49 9.37 -0.86 3.63
CA PHE A 49 10.27 0.13 3.07
C PHE A 49 10.56 -0.14 1.59
N TRP A 50 10.93 -1.37 1.24
CA TRP A 50 11.26 -1.74 -0.15
C TRP A 50 10.04 -1.84 -1.04
N ILE A 51 8.89 -2.29 -0.53
CA ILE A 51 7.63 -2.31 -1.27
C ILE A 51 7.21 -0.89 -1.63
N CYS A 52 7.23 0.04 -0.68
CA CYS A 52 6.91 1.45 -0.94
C CYS A 52 7.88 2.05 -1.97
N THR A 53 9.18 1.88 -1.76
CA THR A 53 10.22 2.39 -2.67
C THR A 53 10.03 1.86 -4.09
N THR A 54 9.82 0.56 -4.24
CA THR A 54 9.60 -0.06 -5.55
C THR A 54 8.34 0.47 -6.22
N LEU A 55 7.24 0.58 -5.46
CA LEU A 55 5.99 1.11 -5.99
C LEU A 55 6.12 2.57 -6.43
N ILE A 56 6.86 3.41 -5.70
CA ILE A 56 7.18 4.80 -6.07
C ILE A 56 7.86 4.83 -7.43
N PHE A 57 8.93 4.05 -7.61
CA PHE A 57 9.67 4.00 -8.86
C PHE A 57 8.83 3.45 -10.02
N VAL A 58 8.09 2.36 -9.80
CA VAL A 58 7.25 1.73 -10.84
C VAL A 58 6.10 2.65 -11.24
N ALA A 59 5.39 3.24 -10.29
CA ALA A 59 4.28 4.15 -10.58
C ALA A 59 4.76 5.38 -11.36
N ALA A 60 5.90 5.98 -10.96
CA ALA A 60 6.50 7.08 -11.68
C ALA A 60 6.94 6.66 -13.10
N ALA A 61 7.71 5.57 -13.24
CA ALA A 61 8.22 5.12 -14.53
C ALA A 61 7.10 4.77 -15.52
N ILE A 62 6.07 4.03 -15.06
CA ILE A 62 4.93 3.66 -15.91
C ILE A 62 4.09 4.89 -16.25
N GLY A 63 3.82 5.78 -15.29
CA GLY A 63 3.10 7.02 -15.52
C GLY A 63 3.79 7.88 -16.59
N THR A 64 5.10 8.09 -16.45
CA THR A 64 5.92 8.79 -17.45
C THR A 64 5.85 8.12 -18.83
N PHE A 65 6.00 6.80 -18.89
CA PHE A 65 5.97 6.06 -20.15
C PHE A 65 4.62 6.20 -20.87
N VAL A 66 3.52 6.04 -20.13
CA VAL A 66 2.16 6.18 -20.66
C VAL A 66 1.93 7.59 -21.20
N THR A 67 2.37 8.63 -20.47
CA THR A 67 2.27 10.02 -20.91
C THR A 67 3.11 10.29 -22.15
N TYR A 68 4.34 9.78 -22.21
CA TYR A 68 5.21 9.91 -23.38
C TYR A 68 4.56 9.32 -24.64
N VAL A 69 4.00 8.10 -24.54
CA VAL A 69 3.32 7.45 -25.66
C VAL A 69 2.11 8.27 -26.11
N ALA A 70 1.31 8.78 -25.17
CA ALA A 70 0.14 9.60 -25.49
C ALA A 70 0.51 10.90 -26.23
N HIS A 71 1.55 11.61 -25.79
CA HIS A 71 2.02 12.84 -26.45
C HIS A 71 2.57 12.56 -27.84
N LYS A 72 3.34 11.48 -28.00
CA LYS A 72 3.88 11.06 -29.30
C LYS A 72 2.77 10.74 -30.30
N LEU A 73 1.69 10.08 -29.85
CA LEU A 73 0.51 9.81 -30.69
C LEU A 73 -0.22 11.10 -31.10
N GLN A 74 -0.24 12.12 -30.22
CA GLN A 74 -0.84 13.42 -30.51
C GLN A 74 0.09 14.42 -31.23
N LYS A 75 1.33 14.01 -31.56
CA LYS A 75 2.38 14.88 -32.13
C LYS A 75 2.61 16.17 -31.32
N LYS A 76 2.50 16.07 -29.99
CA LYS A 76 2.78 17.17 -29.06
C LYS A 76 4.20 17.07 -28.52
N GLU A 77 4.78 18.21 -28.13
CA GLU A 77 6.00 18.23 -27.34
C GLU A 77 5.73 17.59 -25.98
N TRP A 78 6.68 16.77 -25.51
CA TRP A 78 6.58 16.08 -24.24
C TRP A 78 7.65 16.65 -23.30
N ASP A 79 7.21 17.07 -22.12
CA ASP A 79 8.10 17.47 -21.02
C ASP A 79 8.03 16.44 -19.89
N TYR A 80 9.18 16.18 -19.26
CA TYR A 80 9.29 15.22 -18.18
C TYR A 80 8.90 15.85 -16.85
N ASP A 81 7.84 15.36 -16.21
CA ASP A 81 7.46 15.82 -14.87
C ASP A 81 8.34 15.18 -13.79
N ILE A 82 9.38 15.90 -13.38
CA ILE A 82 10.31 15.52 -12.31
C ILE A 82 9.59 15.31 -10.96
N ASN A 83 8.41 15.91 -10.76
CA ASN A 83 7.71 15.86 -9.48
C ASN A 83 6.95 14.55 -9.29
N LEU A 84 6.80 13.73 -10.32
CA LEU A 84 6.04 12.48 -10.25
C LEU A 84 6.59 11.53 -9.18
N VAL A 85 7.92 11.46 -9.05
CA VAL A 85 8.59 10.67 -8.00
C VAL A 85 8.33 11.27 -6.62
N THR A 86 8.42 12.59 -6.47
CA THR A 86 8.17 13.30 -5.21
C THR A 86 6.73 13.12 -4.74
N TRP A 87 5.76 13.25 -5.64
CA TRP A 87 4.33 13.03 -5.35
C TRP A 87 4.05 11.57 -5.00
N SER A 88 4.64 10.63 -5.73
CA SER A 88 4.56 9.20 -5.41
C SER A 88 5.11 8.91 -4.00
N ALA A 89 6.27 9.48 -3.67
CA ALA A 89 6.89 9.31 -2.36
C ALA A 89 5.99 9.87 -1.25
N GLY A 90 5.49 11.10 -1.40
CA GLY A 90 4.55 11.69 -0.45
C GLY A 90 3.29 10.86 -0.27
N LEU A 91 2.72 10.34 -1.36
CA LEU A 91 1.52 9.50 -1.32
C LEU A 91 1.76 8.17 -0.60
N PHE A 92 2.73 7.37 -1.04
CA PHE A 92 2.90 6.01 -0.53
C PHE A 92 3.53 5.98 0.87
N TYR A 93 4.58 6.77 1.11
CA TYR A 93 5.14 6.86 2.47
C TYR A 93 4.19 7.56 3.44
N GLY A 94 3.48 8.59 2.99
CA GLY A 94 2.44 9.24 3.79
C GLY A 94 1.33 8.26 4.16
N TYR A 95 0.84 7.49 3.19
CA TYR A 95 -0.20 6.48 3.42
C TYR A 95 0.23 5.43 4.45
N VAL A 96 1.39 4.78 4.24
CA VAL A 96 1.89 3.72 5.13
C VAL A 96 2.29 4.25 6.50
N THR A 97 2.62 5.54 6.63
CA THR A 97 2.95 6.13 7.93
C THR A 97 1.70 6.54 8.70
N PHE A 98 0.87 7.39 8.11
CA PHE A 98 -0.20 8.08 8.83
C PHE A 98 -1.47 7.24 8.99
N VAL A 99 -1.82 6.39 8.03
CA VAL A 99 -3.04 5.57 8.14
C VAL A 99 -2.90 4.53 9.27
N PRO A 100 -1.81 3.75 9.35
CA PRO A 100 -1.62 2.79 10.44
C PRO A 100 -1.44 3.47 11.80
N LEU A 101 -0.83 4.66 11.83
CA LEU A 101 -0.69 5.45 13.05
C LEU A 101 -2.06 5.91 13.57
N GLY A 102 -2.92 6.44 12.70
CA GLY A 102 -4.29 6.82 13.04
C GLY A 102 -5.10 5.62 13.53
N LEU A 103 -5.00 4.48 12.83
CA LEU A 103 -5.63 3.23 13.24
C LEU A 103 -5.12 2.76 14.61
N TYR A 104 -3.81 2.80 14.85
CA TYR A 104 -3.23 2.43 16.15
C TYR A 104 -3.78 3.28 17.29
N ILE A 105 -3.91 4.60 17.10
CA ILE A 105 -4.50 5.50 18.10
C ILE A 105 -5.97 5.11 18.37
N ILE A 106 -6.74 4.83 17.32
CA ILE A 106 -8.14 4.38 17.44
C ILE A 106 -8.24 3.06 18.19
N LEU A 107 -7.44 2.05 17.82
CA LEU A 107 -7.44 0.73 18.45
C LEU A 107 -7.03 0.82 19.92
N LYS A 108 -6.03 1.65 20.23
CA LYS A 108 -5.59 1.90 21.62
C LYS A 108 -6.66 2.60 22.44
N TYR A 109 -7.40 3.55 21.86
CA TYR A 109 -8.54 4.19 22.51
C TYR A 109 -9.62 3.17 22.89
N PHE A 110 -9.84 2.14 22.06
CA PHE A 110 -10.76 1.04 22.33
C PHE A 110 -10.14 -0.11 23.15
N SER A 111 -8.93 0.07 23.71
CA SER A 111 -8.22 -0.97 24.48
C SER A 111 -7.98 -2.28 23.72
N VAL A 112 -7.89 -2.22 22.38
CA VAL A 112 -7.54 -3.37 21.55
C VAL A 112 -6.01 -3.53 21.53
N PRO A 113 -5.46 -4.68 21.92
CA PRO A 113 -4.03 -4.93 21.86
C PRO A 113 -3.59 -4.93 20.39
N SER A 114 -2.73 -3.99 20.00
CA SER A 114 -2.16 -3.93 18.65
C SER A 114 -0.76 -3.30 18.69
N GLY A 115 0.17 -3.85 17.90
CA GLY A 115 1.51 -3.29 17.75
C GLY A 115 1.58 -2.30 16.59
N LEU A 116 2.12 -1.10 16.82
CA LEU A 116 2.28 -0.10 15.75
C LEU A 116 3.15 -0.62 14.59
N VAL A 117 4.26 -1.28 14.91
CA VAL A 117 5.18 -1.85 13.90
C VAL A 117 4.49 -2.94 13.08
N GLN A 118 3.66 -3.76 13.71
CA GLN A 118 2.87 -4.79 13.04
C GLN A 118 1.84 -4.18 12.08
N LEU A 119 1.22 -3.05 12.46
CA LEU A 119 0.33 -2.31 11.57
C LEU A 119 1.07 -1.68 10.39
N TRP A 120 2.26 -1.11 10.60
CA TRP A 120 3.13 -0.64 9.51
C TRP A 120 3.55 -1.78 8.58
N CYS A 121 3.88 -2.95 9.13
CA CYS A 121 4.14 -4.17 8.35
C CYS A 121 2.94 -4.53 7.47
N LEU A 122 1.76 -4.71 8.09
CA LEU A 122 0.54 -5.08 7.38
C LEU A 122 0.19 -4.10 6.25
N TYR A 123 0.22 -2.80 6.52
CA TYR A 123 -0.11 -1.79 5.51
C TYR A 123 0.96 -1.69 4.43
N GLY A 124 2.24 -1.82 4.77
CA GLY A 124 3.32 -1.86 3.78
C GLY A 124 3.15 -3.02 2.79
N TYR A 125 2.89 -4.23 3.30
CA TYR A 125 2.65 -5.40 2.45
C TYR A 125 1.35 -5.29 1.66
N SER A 126 0.31 -4.61 2.18
CA SER A 126 -0.91 -4.36 1.42
C SER A 126 -0.66 -3.59 0.12
N LEU A 127 0.40 -2.79 0.06
CA LEU A 127 0.74 -2.03 -1.14
C LEU A 127 1.38 -2.86 -2.24
N PHE A 128 1.86 -4.07 -1.94
CA PHE A 128 2.58 -4.90 -2.92
C PHE A 128 1.74 -5.17 -4.17
N ILE A 129 0.43 -5.40 -4.01
CA ILE A 129 -0.49 -5.69 -5.13
C ILE A 129 -0.55 -4.54 -6.16
N PHE A 130 -0.26 -3.30 -5.75
CA PHE A 130 -0.25 -2.17 -6.67
C PHE A 130 0.98 -2.15 -7.58
N ILE A 131 2.06 -2.85 -7.24
CA ILE A 131 3.26 -2.96 -8.09
C ILE A 131 2.93 -3.69 -9.40
N PRO A 132 2.48 -4.97 -9.38
CA PRO A 132 2.09 -5.65 -10.61
C PRO A 132 0.89 -4.97 -11.28
N ALA A 133 -0.05 -4.41 -10.53
CA ALA A 133 -1.18 -3.66 -11.09
C ALA A 133 -0.73 -2.42 -11.89
N SER A 134 0.30 -1.71 -11.42
CA SER A 134 0.88 -0.57 -12.13
C SER A 134 1.55 -1.02 -13.44
N CYS A 135 2.31 -2.12 -13.40
CA CYS A 135 2.90 -2.71 -14.60
C CYS A 135 1.85 -3.13 -15.64
N LEU A 136 0.77 -3.79 -15.20
CA LEU A 136 -0.34 -4.19 -16.09
C LEU A 136 -1.05 -2.97 -16.70
N SER A 137 -1.15 -1.88 -15.95
CA SER A 137 -1.80 -0.63 -16.38
C SER A 137 -1.03 0.15 -17.46
N ILE A 138 0.13 -0.35 -17.91
CA ILE A 138 0.86 0.19 -19.07
C ILE A 138 -0.02 0.20 -20.33
N VAL A 139 -0.93 -0.78 -20.47
CA VAL A 139 -1.88 -0.85 -21.58
C VAL A 139 -2.83 0.34 -21.51
N ALA A 140 -2.84 1.18 -22.54
CA ALA A 140 -3.63 2.42 -22.64
C ALA A 140 -5.12 2.18 -22.97
N VAL A 141 -5.72 1.17 -22.34
CA VAL A 141 -7.15 0.87 -22.45
C VAL A 141 -7.82 1.25 -21.14
N GLU A 142 -8.69 2.26 -21.18
CA GLU A 142 -9.25 2.89 -19.99
C GLU A 142 -10.04 1.91 -19.11
N ILE A 143 -10.90 1.08 -19.71
CA ILE A 143 -11.69 0.10 -18.96
C ILE A 143 -10.80 -0.99 -18.33
N PHE A 144 -9.71 -1.36 -19.01
CA PHE A 144 -8.75 -2.34 -18.51
C PHE A 144 -8.03 -1.81 -17.26
N ARG A 145 -7.59 -0.54 -17.28
CA ARG A 145 -6.97 0.11 -16.11
C ARG A 145 -7.90 0.19 -14.91
N TRP A 146 -9.17 0.56 -15.13
CA TRP A 146 -10.17 0.57 -14.05
C TRP A 146 -10.38 -0.81 -13.44
N VAL A 147 -10.45 -1.85 -14.25
CA VAL A 147 -10.59 -3.23 -13.76
C VAL A 147 -9.36 -3.63 -12.95
N ILE A 148 -8.15 -3.42 -13.46
CA ILE A 148 -6.89 -3.78 -12.77
C ILE A 148 -6.77 -3.05 -11.43
N VAL A 149 -7.00 -1.74 -11.41
CA VAL A 149 -6.93 -0.93 -10.19
C VAL A 149 -8.04 -1.32 -9.21
N GLY A 150 -9.26 -1.57 -9.68
CA GLY A 150 -10.38 -2.00 -8.86
C GLY A 150 -10.13 -3.35 -8.19
N VAL A 151 -9.57 -4.30 -8.93
CA VAL A 151 -9.15 -5.61 -8.40
C VAL A 151 -8.03 -5.44 -7.38
N ALA A 152 -6.98 -4.69 -7.71
CA ALA A 152 -5.85 -4.46 -6.80
C ALA A 152 -6.28 -3.77 -5.50
N GLY A 153 -7.10 -2.74 -5.60
CA GLY A 153 -7.68 -2.04 -4.44
C GLY A 153 -8.55 -2.95 -3.58
N SER A 154 -9.38 -3.78 -4.21
CA SER A 154 -10.23 -4.74 -3.49
C SER A 154 -9.41 -5.82 -2.79
N MET A 155 -8.34 -6.32 -3.43
CA MET A 155 -7.43 -7.32 -2.84
C MET A 155 -6.64 -6.73 -1.68
N SER A 156 -6.09 -5.52 -1.82
CA SER A 156 -5.41 -4.79 -0.74
C SER A 156 -6.36 -4.54 0.44
N ALA A 157 -7.58 -4.08 0.16
CA ALA A 157 -8.60 -3.84 1.18
C ALA A 157 -9.00 -5.14 1.91
N THR A 158 -9.17 -6.23 1.16
CA THR A 158 -9.48 -7.56 1.71
C THR A 158 -8.34 -8.08 2.58
N PHE A 159 -7.08 -7.90 2.15
CA PHE A 159 -5.90 -8.28 2.90
C PHE A 159 -5.87 -7.63 4.28
N VAL A 160 -6.02 -6.30 4.33
CA VAL A 160 -5.99 -5.57 5.60
C VAL A 160 -7.22 -5.92 6.45
N ALA A 161 -8.41 -5.98 5.86
CA ALA A 161 -9.64 -6.29 6.58
C ALA A 161 -9.62 -7.67 7.24
N LEU A 162 -9.17 -8.72 6.53
CA LEU A 162 -9.14 -10.08 7.06
C LEU A 162 -8.08 -10.23 8.17
N ASN A 163 -6.92 -9.61 8.01
CA ASN A 163 -5.83 -9.69 8.98
C ASN A 163 -6.08 -8.86 10.26
N LEU A 164 -6.93 -7.82 10.18
CA LEU A 164 -7.34 -7.06 11.37
C LEU A 164 -8.66 -7.56 11.97
N ARG A 165 -9.40 -8.42 11.28
CA ARG A 165 -10.72 -8.90 11.73
C ARG A 165 -10.67 -9.49 13.15
N SER A 166 -9.66 -10.28 13.47
CA SER A 166 -9.49 -10.89 14.80
C SER A 166 -9.28 -9.84 15.90
N HIS A 167 -8.51 -8.79 15.60
CA HIS A 167 -8.19 -7.72 16.53
C HIS A 167 -9.36 -6.74 16.70
N ILE A 168 -10.07 -6.40 15.62
CA ILE A 168 -11.15 -5.42 15.65
C ILE A 168 -12.44 -6.03 16.22
N LYS A 169 -12.65 -7.35 16.10
CA LYS A 169 -13.84 -8.01 16.70
C LYS A 169 -13.94 -7.83 18.22
N SER A 170 -12.83 -7.61 18.92
CA SER A 170 -12.84 -7.31 20.36
C SER A 170 -13.29 -5.88 20.68
N ALA A 171 -13.34 -4.97 19.69
CA ALA A 171 -13.77 -3.58 19.85
C ALA A 171 -15.31 -3.39 19.95
N GLY A 172 -16.07 -4.48 20.08
CA GLY A 172 -17.54 -4.45 20.21
C GLY A 172 -18.25 -4.07 18.91
N GLU A 173 -19.49 -3.56 19.01
CA GLU A 173 -20.38 -3.30 17.86
C GLU A 173 -19.82 -2.35 16.80
N ARG A 174 -18.78 -1.57 17.09
CA ARG A 174 -18.20 -0.57 16.16
C ARG A 174 -17.19 -1.16 15.18
N TRP A 175 -16.89 -2.46 15.27
CA TRP A 175 -15.90 -3.13 14.42
C TRP A 175 -16.19 -2.97 12.93
N PHE A 176 -17.47 -2.95 12.54
CA PHE A 176 -17.87 -2.79 11.13
C PHE A 176 -17.49 -1.41 10.57
N LEU A 177 -17.57 -0.35 11.38
CA LEU A 177 -17.21 1.01 10.97
C LEU A 177 -15.71 1.13 10.69
N ILE A 178 -14.88 0.50 11.55
CA ILE A 178 -13.43 0.50 11.38
C ILE A 178 -13.05 -0.26 10.11
N VAL A 179 -13.62 -1.45 9.91
CA VAL A 179 -13.36 -2.25 8.70
C VAL A 179 -13.84 -1.53 7.44
N ALA A 180 -15.03 -0.91 7.46
CA ALA A 180 -15.54 -0.12 6.35
C ALA A 180 -14.63 1.08 6.04
N GLY A 181 -14.15 1.80 7.06
CA GLY A 181 -13.22 2.91 6.89
C GLY A 181 -11.89 2.48 6.27
N ILE A 182 -11.32 1.36 6.73
CA ILE A 182 -10.10 0.78 6.16
C ILE A 182 -10.31 0.40 4.70
N PHE A 183 -11.43 -0.26 4.39
CA PHE A 183 -11.77 -0.67 3.04
C PHE A 183 -11.88 0.54 2.11
N LEU A 184 -12.57 1.59 2.55
CA LEU A 184 -12.71 2.84 1.80
C LEU A 184 -11.37 3.54 1.59
N LEU A 185 -10.48 3.57 2.59
CA LEU A 185 -9.14 4.18 2.45
C LEU A 185 -8.27 3.42 1.43
N GLN A 186 -8.37 2.10 1.37
CA GLN A 186 -7.65 1.28 0.40
C GLN A 186 -8.20 1.48 -1.02
N LEU A 187 -9.52 1.55 -1.18
CA LEU A 187 -10.13 1.91 -2.46
C LEU A 187 -9.80 3.34 -2.89
N ALA A 188 -9.79 4.29 -1.95
CA ALA A 188 -9.41 5.67 -2.22
C ALA A 188 -7.96 5.75 -2.73
N LEU A 189 -7.03 5.02 -2.11
CA LEU A 189 -5.65 4.93 -2.59
C LEU A 189 -5.59 4.39 -4.03
N ALA A 190 -6.34 3.33 -4.32
CA ALA A 190 -6.41 2.75 -5.66
C ALA A 190 -6.93 3.77 -6.69
N VAL A 191 -7.99 4.50 -6.35
CA VAL A 191 -8.55 5.56 -7.19
C VAL A 191 -7.57 6.70 -7.39
N VAL A 192 -6.87 7.16 -6.34
CA VAL A 192 -5.82 8.18 -6.46
C VAL A 192 -4.72 7.71 -7.40
N LEU A 193 -4.26 6.47 -7.26
CA LEU A 193 -3.25 5.88 -8.13
C LEU A 193 -3.71 5.91 -9.60
N LYS A 194 -4.95 5.51 -9.89
CA LYS A 194 -5.51 5.58 -11.24
C LYS A 194 -5.59 7.01 -11.77
N LEU A 195 -6.24 7.90 -11.02
CA LEU A 195 -6.52 9.25 -11.49
C LEU A 195 -5.23 10.04 -11.67
N TYR A 196 -4.31 9.95 -10.72
CA TYR A 196 -3.08 10.73 -10.74
C TYR A 196 -2.06 10.22 -11.77
N PHE A 197 -1.82 8.91 -11.85
CA PHE A 197 -0.77 8.36 -12.72
C PHE A 197 -1.25 7.96 -14.13
N PHE A 198 -2.54 7.66 -14.31
CA PHE A 198 -3.03 7.08 -15.57
C PHE A 198 -4.08 7.93 -16.30
N THR A 199 -4.62 8.98 -15.67
CA THR A 199 -5.64 9.85 -16.28
C THR A 199 -5.20 11.30 -16.36
N ILE A 200 -4.82 11.91 -15.23
CA ILE A 200 -4.42 13.32 -15.21
C ILE A 200 -3.15 13.50 -16.03
N THR A 201 -2.11 12.69 -15.85
CA THR A 201 -0.87 12.78 -16.64
C THR A 201 -1.06 12.54 -18.13
N VAL A 202 -2.17 11.91 -18.56
CA VAL A 202 -2.50 11.69 -19.97
C VAL A 202 -3.38 12.83 -20.51
N GLY A 203 -4.16 13.49 -19.66
CA GLY A 203 -5.14 14.53 -20.02
C GLY A 203 -4.67 15.97 -19.81
N THR A 204 -3.58 16.23 -19.08
CA THR A 204 -3.04 17.59 -18.94
C THR A 204 -2.29 18.04 -20.18
N LYS A 205 -3.00 18.86 -20.96
CA LYS A 205 -2.61 19.88 -21.96
C LYS A 205 -1.73 19.46 -23.14
#